data_AF-A0A812Z800-F1
#
_entry.id   AF-A0A812Z800-F1
#
_cell.length_a   1.000
_cell.length_b   1.000
_cell.length_c   1.000
_cell.angle_alpha   90.00
_cell.angle_beta   90.00
_cell.angle_gamma   90.00
#
_symmetry.space_group_name_H-M   'P 1'
#
loop_
_entity.id
_entity.type
_entity.pdbx_description
1 polymer ?
#
loop_
_entity_poly.entity_id
_entity_poly.type
_entity_poly.pdbx_seq_one_letter_code
_entity_poly.pdbx_strand_id
1 'polypeptide(L)'
;DGTVSEERLQELLAHPEVAAYFNVLDLDVQETSVFFHIIDNGDGEVTLDEFIDGILRCKGNARAVDSMAIRADLKKLTTKVNKIQRALKQRSSQSEAVF
;
A
#
# COMPACT_ATOMS: atom_id res chain seq x y z
N ASP A 1 -15.19 3.19 15.21
CA ASP A 1 -14.93 2.40 13.99
C ASP A 1 -13.46 2.63 13.69
N GLY A 2 -12.60 1.67 14.03
CA GLY A 2 -11.16 1.89 14.23
C GLY A 2 -10.31 1.96 12.96
N THR A 3 -10.85 2.54 11.88
CA THR A 3 -10.18 2.66 10.57
C THR A 3 -10.05 4.11 10.13
N VAL A 4 -9.13 4.38 9.22
CA VAL A 4 -8.92 5.68 8.59
C VAL A 4 -8.79 5.50 7.06
N SER A 5 -9.52 6.30 6.29
CA SER A 5 -9.35 6.36 4.83
C SER A 5 -8.14 7.23 4.46
N GLU A 6 -7.72 7.18 3.20
CA GLU A 6 -6.61 8.00 2.71
C GLU A 6 -6.91 9.49 2.84
N GLU A 7 -8.12 9.93 2.47
CA GLU A 7 -8.53 11.33 2.58
C GLU A 7 -8.53 11.78 4.03
N ARG A 8 -9.02 10.93 4.94
CA ARG A 8 -9.06 11.26 6.36
C ARG A 8 -7.65 11.32 6.96
N LEU A 9 -6.74 10.45 6.53
CA LEU A 9 -5.35 10.50 6.95
C LEU A 9 -4.66 11.79 6.47
N GLN A 10 -4.91 12.21 5.21
CA GLN A 10 -4.41 13.48 4.68
C GLN A 10 -4.93 14.69 5.46
N GLU A 11 -6.23 14.71 5.80
CA GLU A 11 -6.81 15.76 6.65
C GLU A 11 -6.14 15.81 8.03
N LEU A 12 -5.91 14.65 8.65
CA LEU A 12 -5.25 14.57 9.96
C LEU A 12 -3.82 15.10 9.90
N LEU A 13 -3.08 14.76 8.85
CA LEU A 13 -1.70 15.20 8.65
C LEU A 13 -1.55 16.66 8.25
N ALA A 14 -2.61 17.29 7.74
CA ALA A 14 -2.65 18.74 7.55
C ALA A 14 -2.63 19.51 8.88
N HIS A 15 -2.94 18.85 10.01
CA HIS A 15 -2.80 19.45 11.33
C HIS A 15 -1.31 19.48 11.76
N PRO A 16 -0.75 20.66 12.09
CA PRO A 16 0.67 20.80 12.43
C PRO A 16 1.12 19.91 13.60
N GLU A 17 0.24 19.67 14.56
CA GLU A 17 0.52 18.82 15.72
C GLU A 17 0.70 17.36 15.31
N VAL A 18 -0.16 16.85 14.42
CA VAL A 18 -0.09 15.47 13.89
C VAL A 18 1.15 15.32 13.01
N ALA A 19 1.40 16.29 12.13
CA ALA A 19 2.61 16.32 11.31
C ALA A 19 3.89 16.31 12.16
N ALA A 20 3.91 17.04 13.28
CA ALA A 20 5.03 17.04 14.21
C ALA A 20 5.28 15.66 14.83
N TYR A 21 4.22 14.91 15.18
CA TYR A 21 4.37 13.53 15.67
C TYR A 21 4.95 12.60 14.61
N PHE A 22 4.55 12.74 13.35
CA PHE A 22 5.11 11.94 12.25
C PHE A 22 6.59 12.27 11.99
N ASN A 23 6.96 13.54 12.06
CA ASN A 23 8.36 13.95 12.00
C ASN A 23 9.20 13.37 13.15
N VAL A 24 8.65 13.29 14.37
CA VAL A 24 9.31 12.61 15.52
C VAL A 24 9.49 11.12 15.26
N LEU A 25 8.61 10.52 14.46
CA LEU A 25 8.68 9.12 14.04
C LEU A 25 9.54 8.90 12.79
N ASP A 26 10.18 9.95 12.27
CA ASP A 26 11.02 9.94 11.05
C ASP A 26 10.22 9.54 9.80
N LEU A 27 8.94 9.96 9.75
CA LEU A 27 8.03 9.76 8.64
C LEU A 27 7.80 11.09 7.93
N ASP A 28 8.23 11.19 6.67
CA ASP A 28 7.97 12.37 5.87
C ASP A 28 6.49 12.42 5.46
N VAL A 29 5.82 13.49 5.89
CA VAL A 29 4.41 13.76 5.63
C VAL A 29 4.14 13.97 4.13
N GLN A 30 5.15 14.33 3.34
CA GLN A 30 5.03 14.52 1.89
C GLN A 30 4.79 13.21 1.12
N GLU A 31 5.12 12.05 1.70
CA GLU A 31 4.94 10.73 1.06
C GLU A 31 3.73 9.97 1.60
N THR A 32 2.77 10.66 2.21
CA THR A 32 1.71 10.01 2.99
C THR A 32 0.72 9.19 2.17
N SER A 33 0.47 9.53 0.90
CA SER A 33 -0.25 8.64 -0.02
C SER A 33 0.52 7.35 -0.31
N VAL A 34 1.85 7.43 -0.39
CA VAL A 34 2.70 6.24 -0.56
C VAL A 34 2.69 5.41 0.73
N PHE A 35 2.78 6.06 1.89
CA PHE A 35 2.66 5.39 3.19
C PHE A 35 1.31 4.69 3.35
N PHE A 36 0.20 5.35 3.00
CA PHE A 36 -1.14 4.76 3.05
C PHE A 36 -1.22 3.50 2.17
N HIS A 37 -0.76 3.59 0.91
CA HIS A 37 -0.75 2.43 0.00
C HIS A 37 0.20 1.30 0.43
N ILE A 38 1.19 1.57 1.28
CA ILE A 38 2.11 0.58 1.82
C ILE A 38 1.46 -0.21 2.96
N ILE A 39 0.65 0.45 3.79
CA ILE A 39 0.05 -0.13 4.98
C ILE A 39 -1.35 -0.70 4.73
N ASP A 40 -2.08 -0.18 3.74
CA ASP A 40 -3.37 -0.71 3.28
C ASP A 40 -3.23 -2.14 2.73
N ASN A 41 -4.13 -3.01 3.15
CA ASN A 41 -4.19 -4.40 2.70
C ASN A 41 -4.83 -4.56 1.30
N GLY A 42 -5.50 -3.52 0.82
CA GLY A 42 -6.21 -3.42 -0.45
C GLY A 42 -7.73 -3.25 -0.31
N ASP A 43 -8.23 -2.95 0.89
CA ASP A 43 -9.64 -2.64 1.17
C ASP A 43 -9.91 -1.12 1.12
N GLY A 44 -8.87 -0.30 1.02
CA GLY A 44 -8.95 1.15 0.92
C GLY A 44 -9.10 1.85 2.27
N GLU A 45 -8.95 1.12 3.36
CA GLU A 45 -9.02 1.59 4.73
C GLU A 45 -7.76 1.14 5.49
N VAL A 46 -7.37 1.88 6.52
CA VAL A 46 -6.25 1.51 7.37
C VAL A 46 -6.75 1.37 8.79
N THR A 47 -6.66 0.16 9.33
CA THR A 47 -6.93 -0.11 10.74
C THR A 47 -5.81 0.46 11.62
N LEU A 48 -6.11 0.67 12.90
CA LEU A 48 -5.09 1.06 13.89
C LEU A 48 -3.92 0.06 13.95
N ASP A 49 -4.21 -1.23 13.81
CA ASP A 49 -3.18 -2.28 13.84
C ASP A 49 -2.26 -2.17 12.61
N GLU A 50 -2.81 -1.99 11.41
CA GLU A 50 -2.03 -1.78 10.18
C GLU A 50 -1.20 -0.50 10.23
N PHE A 51 -1.74 0.55 10.83
CA PHE A 51 -1.03 1.80 11.05
C PHE A 51 0.16 1.62 11.98
N ILE A 52 -0.03 0.98 13.14
CA ILE A 52 1.05 0.72 14.11
C ILE A 52 2.12 -0.18 13.48
N ASP A 53 1.72 -1.27 12.80
CA ASP A 53 2.64 -2.17 12.10
C ASP A 53 3.43 -1.44 11.01
N GLY A 54 2.76 -0.55 10.27
CA GLY A 54 3.37 0.30 9.25
C GLY A 54 4.43 1.23 9.81
N ILE A 55 4.08 1.99 10.86
CA ILE A 55 5.02 2.89 11.54
C ILE A 55 6.21 2.13 12.11
N LEU A 56 5.99 0.99 12.77
CA LEU A 56 7.07 0.19 13.34
C LEU A 56 8.02 -0.38 12.27
N ARG A 57 7.52 -0.66 11.06
CA ARG A 57 8.35 -1.11 9.93
C ARG A 57 9.11 0.04 9.27
N CYS A 58 8.54 1.24 9.23
CA CYS A 58 9.16 2.41 8.62
C CYS A 58 10.16 3.11 9.56
N LYS A 59 9.95 3.05 10.87
CA LYS A 59 10.82 3.67 11.87
C LYS A 59 12.22 3.04 11.87
N GLY A 60 13.23 3.81 11.48
CA GLY A 60 14.65 3.51 11.72
C GLY A 60 15.47 2.99 10.53
N ASN A 61 14.96 3.00 9.29
CA ASN A 61 15.80 2.81 8.10
C ASN A 61 15.09 3.38 6.87
N ALA A 62 15.62 4.43 6.24
CA ALA A 62 15.19 4.88 4.91
C ALA A 62 15.15 3.70 3.89
N ARG A 63 16.03 2.71 4.07
CA ARG A 63 16.06 1.45 3.30
C ARG A 63 14.81 0.58 3.45
N ALA A 64 14.07 0.72 4.55
CA ALA A 64 12.85 -0.04 4.79
C ALA A 64 11.70 0.50 3.95
N VAL A 65 11.57 1.83 3.83
CA VAL A 65 10.60 2.49 2.94
C VAL A 65 10.86 2.10 1.49
N ASP A 66 12.12 2.21 1.03
CA ASP A 66 12.52 1.76 -0.31
C ASP A 66 12.20 0.28 -0.54
N SER A 67 12.49 -0.58 0.44
CA SER A 67 12.22 -2.02 0.34
C SER A 67 10.71 -2.32 0.33
N MET A 68 9.91 -1.53 1.05
CA MET A 68 8.45 -1.66 1.07
C MET A 68 7.84 -1.17 -0.24
N ALA A 69 8.34 -0.07 -0.82
CA ALA A 69 7.95 0.39 -2.15
C ALA A 69 8.24 -0.67 -3.21
N ILE A 70 9.45 -1.26 -3.20
CA ILE A 70 9.81 -2.40 -4.06
C ILE A 70 8.84 -3.58 -3.84
N ARG A 71 8.50 -3.90 -2.58
CA ARG A 71 7.59 -5.01 -2.27
C ARG A 71 6.16 -4.75 -2.76
N ALA A 72 5.68 -3.52 -2.65
CA ALA A 72 4.38 -3.09 -3.17
C ALA A 72 4.34 -3.19 -4.71
N ASP A 73 5.40 -2.74 -5.39
CA ASP A 73 5.53 -2.87 -6.84
C ASP A 73 5.58 -4.33 -7.28
N LEU A 74 6.29 -5.20 -6.54
CA LEU A 74 6.29 -6.65 -6.77
C LEU A 74 4.89 -7.27 -6.59
N LYS A 75 4.11 -6.86 -5.58
CA LYS A 75 2.72 -7.31 -5.38
C LYS A 75 1.83 -6.90 -6.56
N LYS A 76 1.96 -5.65 -7.03
CA LYS A 76 1.26 -5.13 -8.22
C LYS A 76 1.64 -5.91 -9.49
N LEU A 77 2.93 -6.17 -9.69
CA LEU A 77 3.45 -6.88 -10.84
C LEU A 77 2.99 -8.35 -10.85
N THR A 78 3.03 -9.02 -9.70
CA THR A 78 2.48 -10.37 -9.52
C THR A 78 1.00 -10.43 -9.88
N THR A 79 0.22 -9.44 -9.43
CA THR A 79 -1.20 -9.35 -9.77
C THR A 79 -1.44 -9.19 -11.27
N LYS A 80 -0.64 -8.35 -11.96
CA LYS A 80 -0.71 -8.18 -13.42
C LYS A 80 -0.33 -9.47 -14.15
N VAL A 81 0.73 -10.15 -13.74
CA VAL A 81 1.17 -11.44 -14.32
C VAL A 81 0.07 -12.49 -14.18
N ASN A 82 -0.57 -12.59 -13.00
CA ASN A 82 -1.68 -13.51 -12.78
C ASN A 82 -2.89 -13.21 -13.69
N LYS A 83 -3.19 -11.93 -13.93
CA LYS A 83 -4.26 -11.53 -14.87
C LYS A 83 -3.93 -11.94 -16.31
N ILE A 84 -2.69 -11.72 -16.76
CA ILE A 84 -2.22 -12.14 -18.09
C ILE A 84 -2.31 -13.67 -18.23
N GLN A 85 -1.82 -14.41 -17.24
CA GLN A 85 -1.86 -15.88 -17.24
C GLN A 85 -3.31 -16.41 -17.34
N ARG A 86 -4.25 -15.79 -16.62
CA ARG A 86 -5.68 -16.15 -16.71
C ARG A 86 -6.25 -15.87 -18.12
N ALA A 87 -5.95 -14.70 -18.69
CA ALA A 87 -6.41 -14.34 -20.02
C ALA A 87 -5.88 -15.30 -21.11
N LEU A 88 -4.61 -15.70 -21.02
CA LEU A 88 -4.01 -16.66 -21.94
C LEU A 88 -4.66 -18.05 -21.83
N LYS A 89 -4.91 -18.55 -20.60
CA LYS A 89 -5.62 -19.82 -20.39
C LYS A 89 -7.03 -19.81 -20.96
N GLN A 90 -7.76 -18.71 -20.78
CA GLN A 90 -9.12 -18.57 -21.33
C GLN A 90 -9.12 -18.59 -22.86
N ARG A 91 -8.08 -18.02 -23.49
CA ARG A 91 -7.96 -17.98 -24.95
C ARG A 91 -7.55 -19.32 -25.56
N SER A 92 -6.68 -20.09 -24.89
CA SER A 92 -6.33 -21.45 -25.34
C SER A 92 -7.53 -22.40 -25.27
N SER A 93 -8.36 -22.32 -24.22
CA SER A 93 -9.56 -23.16 -24.11
C SER A 93 -10.67 -22.81 -25.11
N GLN A 94 -10.74 -21.57 -25.59
CA GLN A 94 -11.65 -21.19 -26.68
C GLN A 94 -11.17 -21.68 -28.05
N SER A 95 -9.86 -21.87 -28.24
CA SER A 95 -9.30 -22.36 -29.51
C SER A 95 -9.46 -23.88 -29.68
N GLU A 96 -9.56 -24.63 -28.58
CA GLU A 96 -9.81 -26.09 -28.61
C GLU A 96 -11.30 -26.44 -28.72
N ALA A 97 -12.21 -25.55 -28.33
CA ALA A 97 -13.65 -25.78 -28.39
C ALA A 97 -14.30 -25.48 -29.76
N VAL A 98 -13.51 -25.08 -30.75
CA VAL A 98 -13.98 -24.71 -32.11
C VAL A 98 -13.64 -25.80 -33.14
N PHE A 99 -13.14 -26.96 -32.70
CA PHE A 99 -12.94 -28.16 -33.51
C PHE A 99 -13.85 -29.31 -33.07
#